data_AF-A0A1V2H835-F1
#
_entry.id   AF-A0A1V2H835-F1
#
_cell.length_a   1.000
_cell.length_b   1.000
_cell.length_c   1.000
_cell.angle_alpha   90.00
_cell.angle_beta   90.00
_cell.angle_gamma   90.00
#
_symmetry.space_group_name_H-M   'P 1'
#
loop_
_entity.id
_entity.type
_entity.pdbx_description
1 polymer ?
#
loop_
_entity_poly.entity_id
_entity_poly.type
_entity_poly.pdbx_seq_one_letter_code
_entity_poly.pdbx_strand_id
1 'polypeptide(L)'
;MADGALTGAAAAATGRQLGDWLAARWGGQLKEAFENGKGLTGPLARALLDTAVVDQIVGALWPSFALLAALLLLHGGTVALGLPEVERICTGLVVFAALAWTAYGLVAAARLAWPQLRFWLVTRLPPLAQTRLLLFQLIRAQHRELRDELPREGFGAQVLQETLLVLERRLGLTPDRAAYALADHLAPILLGHLLGRIFLLAAPVAGALLYYRLAIYPGLLAFTGAGPWSIAVYPFAALVDALADTGLRASLLRPAPVP
;
A
#
# COMPACT_ATOMS: atom_id res chain seq x y z
N MET A 1 55.90 1.45 12.03
CA MET A 1 54.90 0.62 11.33
C MET A 1 54.58 -0.70 12.04
N ALA A 2 55.37 -1.17 13.03
CA ALA A 2 55.09 -2.41 13.78
C ALA A 2 53.94 -2.30 14.82
N ASP A 3 53.73 -1.13 15.44
CA ASP A 3 52.68 -0.94 16.46
C ASP A 3 51.25 -1.03 15.92
N GLY A 4 51.03 -0.66 14.64
CA GLY A 4 49.72 -0.78 13.99
C GLY A 4 49.30 -2.23 13.73
N ALA A 5 50.26 -3.14 13.54
CA ALA A 5 49.98 -4.56 13.30
C ALA A 5 49.62 -5.30 14.61
N LEU A 6 50.30 -4.95 15.72
CA LEU A 6 50.04 -5.54 17.04
C LEU A 6 48.69 -5.08 17.62
N THR A 7 48.35 -3.80 17.45
CA THR A 7 47.03 -3.27 17.84
C THR A 7 45.89 -3.89 17.03
N GLY A 8 46.10 -4.18 15.75
CA GLY A 8 45.12 -4.89 14.92
C GLY A 8 44.90 -6.35 15.33
N ALA A 9 45.97 -7.08 15.66
CA ALA A 9 45.86 -8.46 16.14
C ALA A 9 45.12 -8.55 17.49
N ALA A 10 45.38 -7.61 18.40
CA ALA A 10 44.69 -7.52 19.70
C ALA A 10 43.21 -7.18 19.52
N ALA A 11 42.89 -6.18 18.69
CA ALA A 11 41.52 -5.79 18.38
C ALA A 11 40.71 -6.98 17.80
N ALA A 12 41.31 -7.73 16.88
CA ALA A 12 40.67 -8.89 16.29
C ALA A 12 40.46 -10.03 17.30
N ALA A 13 41.40 -10.26 18.21
CA ALA A 13 41.23 -11.26 19.27
C ALA A 13 40.10 -10.89 20.24
N THR A 14 40.05 -9.62 20.67
CA THR A 14 38.95 -9.10 21.51
C THR A 14 37.61 -9.17 20.79
N GLY A 15 37.58 -8.80 19.51
CA GLY A 15 36.38 -8.90 18.67
C GLY A 15 35.85 -10.33 18.58
N ARG A 16 36.74 -11.31 18.38
CA ARG A 16 36.38 -12.73 18.35
C ARG A 16 35.81 -13.23 19.69
N GLN A 17 36.48 -12.92 20.79
CA GLN A 17 36.01 -13.33 22.13
C GLN A 17 34.64 -12.73 22.46
N LEU A 18 34.45 -11.44 22.14
CA LEU A 18 33.16 -10.78 22.32
C LEU A 18 32.09 -11.45 21.43
N GLY A 19 32.39 -11.73 20.17
CA GLY A 19 31.49 -12.42 19.25
C GLY A 19 31.08 -13.81 19.73
N ASP A 20 32.03 -14.61 20.21
CA ASP A 20 31.74 -15.93 20.78
C ASP A 20 30.91 -15.84 22.06
N TRP A 21 31.19 -14.87 22.94
CA TRP A 21 30.39 -14.63 24.15
C TRP A 21 28.95 -14.22 23.81
N LEU A 22 28.77 -13.31 22.84
CA LEU A 22 27.46 -12.87 22.37
C LEU A 22 26.68 -14.03 21.74
N ALA A 23 27.33 -14.85 20.91
CA ALA A 23 26.73 -16.03 20.31
C ALA A 23 26.31 -17.07 21.37
N ALA A 24 27.11 -17.28 22.41
CA ALA A 24 26.77 -18.19 23.49
C ALA A 24 25.62 -17.66 24.36
N ARG A 25 25.59 -16.35 24.64
CA ARG A 25 24.62 -15.73 25.55
C ARG A 25 23.27 -15.48 24.89
N TRP A 26 23.27 -15.01 23.65
CA TRP A 26 22.09 -14.53 22.93
C TRP A 26 21.86 -15.19 21.58
N GLY A 27 22.76 -16.07 21.12
CA GLY A 27 22.67 -16.67 19.78
C GLY A 27 21.40 -17.46 19.54
N GLY A 28 20.93 -18.23 20.53
CA GLY A 28 19.65 -18.94 20.44
C GLY A 28 18.48 -17.98 20.24
N GLN A 29 18.40 -16.92 21.06
CA GLN A 29 17.33 -15.92 20.99
C GLN A 29 17.39 -15.09 19.69
N LEU A 30 18.59 -14.72 19.24
CA LEU A 30 18.78 -14.01 17.97
C LEU A 30 18.36 -14.89 16.79
N LYS A 31 18.83 -16.12 16.76
CA LYS A 31 18.48 -17.09 15.71
C LYS A 31 16.98 -17.36 15.70
N GLU A 32 16.38 -17.58 16.86
CA GLU A 32 14.93 -17.79 16.99
C GLU A 32 14.13 -16.54 16.60
N ALA A 33 14.58 -15.33 16.97
CA ALA A 33 13.94 -14.08 16.56
C ALA A 33 14.01 -13.84 15.05
N PHE A 34 15.12 -14.24 14.41
CA PHE A 34 15.32 -14.19 12.95
C PHE A 34 14.52 -15.27 12.22
N GLU A 35 14.52 -16.51 12.71
CA GLU A 35 13.82 -17.65 12.10
C GLU A 35 12.30 -17.52 12.26
N ASN A 36 11.83 -17.08 13.42
CA ASN A 36 10.39 -16.93 13.67
C ASN A 36 9.82 -15.61 13.15
N GLY A 37 10.66 -14.60 12.84
CA GLY A 37 10.29 -13.26 12.37
C GLY A 37 9.52 -12.40 13.39
N LYS A 38 8.72 -13.04 14.25
CA LYS A 38 7.80 -12.44 15.23
C LYS A 38 8.49 -11.63 16.33
N GLY A 39 9.72 -11.99 16.70
CA GLY A 39 10.44 -11.38 17.83
C GLY A 39 11.01 -9.98 17.54
N LEU A 40 11.40 -9.71 16.30
CA LEU A 40 12.02 -8.43 15.88
C LEU A 40 11.08 -7.55 15.04
N THR A 41 10.15 -8.15 14.29
CA THR A 41 9.33 -7.40 13.31
C THR A 41 7.94 -7.05 13.80
N GLY A 42 7.40 -7.74 14.81
CA GLY A 42 6.00 -7.58 15.21
C GLY A 42 5.61 -6.13 15.56
N PRO A 43 6.28 -5.48 16.54
CA PRO A 43 5.95 -4.11 16.93
C PRO A 43 6.50 -3.05 15.96
N LEU A 44 7.70 -3.26 15.41
CA LEU A 44 8.37 -2.27 14.56
C LEU A 44 7.80 -2.25 13.14
N ALA A 45 7.55 -3.41 12.53
CA ALA A 45 6.87 -3.48 11.25
C ALA A 45 5.43 -3.01 11.39
N ARG A 46 4.76 -3.30 12.52
CA ARG A 46 3.44 -2.75 12.82
C ARG A 46 3.47 -1.25 13.04
N ALA A 47 4.47 -0.68 13.71
CA ALA A 47 4.58 0.77 13.89
C ALA A 47 4.92 1.49 12.58
N LEU A 48 5.84 0.96 11.77
CA LEU A 48 6.18 1.52 10.46
C LEU A 48 5.04 1.36 9.45
N LEU A 49 4.34 0.21 9.48
CA LEU A 49 3.08 0.04 8.79
C LEU A 49 2.10 1.08 9.32
N ASP A 50 1.76 1.11 10.60
CA ASP A 50 0.77 2.02 11.19
C ASP A 50 1.06 3.48 10.90
N THR A 51 2.30 3.93 10.91
CA THR A 51 2.65 5.32 10.57
C THR A 51 2.43 5.59 9.08
N ALA A 52 2.89 4.68 8.21
CA ALA A 52 2.65 4.76 6.77
C ALA A 52 1.19 4.48 6.39
N VAL A 53 0.43 3.72 7.20
CA VAL A 53 -1.01 3.56 7.04
C VAL A 53 -1.66 4.85 7.46
N VAL A 54 -1.42 5.42 8.63
CA VAL A 54 -2.14 6.59 9.13
C VAL A 54 -1.98 7.77 8.16
N ASP A 55 -0.76 8.07 7.71
CA ASP A 55 -0.54 9.18 6.77
C ASP A 55 -1.20 8.95 5.40
N GLN A 56 -1.19 7.72 4.87
CA GLN A 56 -1.77 7.42 3.56
C GLN A 56 -3.27 7.10 3.60
N ILE A 57 -3.75 6.46 4.67
CA ILE A 57 -5.15 6.08 4.91
C ILE A 57 -5.93 7.34 5.23
N VAL A 58 -5.50 8.19 6.16
CA VAL A 58 -6.24 9.42 6.45
C VAL A 58 -6.28 10.31 5.22
N GLY A 59 -5.16 10.45 4.49
CA GLY A 59 -5.11 11.23 3.26
C GLY A 59 -5.98 10.71 2.11
N ALA A 60 -6.13 9.38 1.96
CA ALA A 60 -6.85 8.77 0.84
C ALA A 60 -8.30 8.37 1.14
N LEU A 61 -8.60 7.94 2.38
CA LEU A 61 -9.94 7.50 2.79
C LEU A 61 -10.82 8.68 3.18
N TRP A 62 -10.27 9.73 3.80
CA TRP A 62 -11.07 10.87 4.24
C TRP A 62 -11.83 11.57 3.11
N PRO A 63 -11.23 11.82 1.92
CA PRO A 63 -11.97 12.36 0.78
C PRO A 63 -13.13 11.46 0.34
N SER A 64 -12.95 10.14 0.38
CA SER A 64 -13.97 9.17 -0.05
C SER A 64 -15.15 9.12 0.93
N PHE A 65 -14.88 9.13 2.24
CA PHE A 65 -15.91 9.20 3.28
C PHE A 65 -16.61 10.55 3.32
N ALA A 66 -15.87 11.65 3.17
CA ALA A 66 -16.44 13.00 3.10
C ALA A 66 -17.40 13.13 1.92
N LEU A 67 -17.06 12.51 0.78
CA LEU A 67 -17.89 12.53 -0.41
C LEU A 67 -19.17 11.69 -0.24
N LEU A 68 -19.08 10.50 0.37
CA LEU A 68 -20.25 9.70 0.73
C LEU A 68 -21.16 10.47 1.71
N ALA A 69 -20.57 11.11 2.73
CA ALA A 69 -21.31 11.91 3.70
C ALA A 69 -21.99 13.11 3.03
N ALA A 70 -21.32 13.81 2.13
CA ALA A 70 -21.90 14.91 1.35
C ALA A 70 -23.08 14.43 0.49
N LEU A 71 -22.95 13.27 -0.15
CA LEU A 71 -24.00 12.66 -0.98
C LEU A 71 -25.24 12.31 -0.14
N LEU A 72 -25.05 11.69 1.04
CA LEU A 72 -26.13 11.36 1.96
C LEU A 72 -26.81 12.60 2.56
N LEU A 73 -26.03 13.63 2.94
CA LEU A 73 -26.58 14.89 3.46
C LEU A 73 -27.36 15.65 2.40
N LEU A 74 -26.85 15.71 1.16
CA LEU A 74 -27.55 16.34 0.05
C LEU A 74 -28.85 15.61 -0.28
N HIS A 75 -28.80 14.28 -0.44
CA HIS A 75 -29.98 13.47 -0.71
C HIS A 75 -31.02 13.60 0.42
N GLY A 76 -30.61 13.45 1.68
CA GLY A 76 -31.52 13.61 2.83
C GLY A 76 -32.13 15.00 2.92
N GLY A 77 -31.34 16.04 2.66
CA GLY A 77 -31.81 17.43 2.67
C GLY A 77 -32.80 17.73 1.54
N THR A 78 -32.55 17.24 0.33
CA THR A 78 -33.43 17.50 -0.82
C THR A 78 -34.73 16.71 -0.76
N VAL A 79 -34.69 15.48 -0.24
CA VAL A 79 -35.89 14.68 0.04
C VAL A 79 -36.77 15.37 1.08
N ALA A 80 -36.18 15.89 2.16
CA ALA A 80 -36.92 16.63 3.20
C ALA A 80 -37.59 17.91 2.67
N LEU A 81 -37.02 18.52 1.63
CA LEU A 81 -37.53 19.75 1.00
C LEU A 81 -38.46 19.49 -0.19
N GLY A 82 -38.58 18.24 -0.67
CA GLY A 82 -39.46 17.90 -1.80
C GLY A 82 -39.03 18.48 -3.15
N LEU A 83 -37.72 18.67 -3.38
CA LEU A 83 -37.16 19.28 -4.60
C LEU A 83 -36.40 18.24 -5.47
N PRO A 84 -37.10 17.42 -6.27
CA PRO A 84 -36.50 16.26 -6.95
C PRO A 84 -35.53 16.62 -8.08
N GLU A 85 -35.67 17.78 -8.72
CA GLU A 85 -34.70 18.22 -9.74
C GLU A 85 -33.40 18.70 -9.12
N VAL A 86 -33.48 19.47 -8.03
CA VAL A 86 -32.31 19.95 -7.27
C VAL A 86 -31.53 18.76 -6.69
N GLU A 87 -32.24 17.75 -6.19
CA GLU A 87 -31.65 16.48 -5.76
C GLU A 87 -30.79 15.85 -6.85
N ARG A 88 -31.32 15.70 -8.06
CA ARG A 88 -30.64 15.05 -9.18
C ARG A 88 -29.39 15.81 -9.63
N ILE A 89 -29.48 17.14 -9.67
CA ILE A 89 -28.34 18.00 -10.06
C ILE A 89 -27.25 17.94 -8.99
N CYS A 90 -27.60 18.14 -7.73
CA CYS A 90 -26.63 18.16 -6.64
C CYS A 90 -25.98 16.79 -6.40
N THR A 91 -26.77 15.71 -6.39
CA THR A 91 -26.23 14.34 -6.28
C THR A 91 -25.41 13.96 -7.49
N GLY A 92 -25.82 14.38 -8.70
CA GLY A 92 -25.06 14.18 -9.93
C GLY A 92 -23.69 14.87 -9.92
N LEU A 93 -23.60 16.10 -9.41
CA LEU A 93 -22.33 16.82 -9.22
C LEU A 93 -21.41 16.11 -8.23
N VAL A 94 -21.95 15.62 -7.11
CA VAL A 94 -21.17 14.89 -6.10
C VAL A 94 -20.65 13.56 -6.68
N VAL A 95 -21.49 12.81 -7.38
CA VAL A 95 -21.06 11.57 -8.07
C VAL A 95 -19.98 11.87 -9.11
N PHE A 96 -20.14 12.94 -9.89
CA PHE A 96 -19.14 13.35 -10.87
C PHE A 96 -17.80 13.69 -10.21
N ALA A 97 -17.81 14.48 -9.13
CA ALA A 97 -16.61 14.78 -8.36
C ALA A 97 -15.94 13.50 -7.82
N ALA A 98 -16.73 12.51 -7.39
CA ALA A 98 -16.23 11.20 -6.94
C ALA A 98 -15.51 10.44 -8.06
N LEU A 99 -16.13 10.39 -9.24
CA LEU A 99 -15.60 9.70 -10.40
C LEU A 99 -14.33 10.37 -10.91
N ALA A 100 -14.32 11.71 -10.98
CA ALA A 100 -13.14 12.49 -11.37
C ALA A 100 -11.98 12.28 -10.39
N TRP A 101 -12.25 12.30 -9.08
CA TRP A 101 -11.26 12.02 -8.05
C TRP A 101 -10.72 10.59 -8.14
N THR A 102 -11.60 9.61 -8.35
CA THR A 102 -11.22 8.20 -8.51
C THR A 102 -10.37 8.00 -9.76
N ALA A 103 -10.73 8.63 -10.88
CA ALA A 103 -9.96 8.58 -12.12
C ALA A 103 -8.57 9.21 -11.96
N TYR A 104 -8.49 10.36 -11.30
CA TYR A 104 -7.21 10.98 -10.95
C TYR A 104 -6.35 10.06 -10.08
N GLY A 105 -6.94 9.48 -9.02
CA GLY A 105 -6.26 8.55 -8.12
C GLY A 105 -5.76 7.30 -8.87
N LEU A 106 -6.55 6.76 -9.79
CA LEU A 106 -6.16 5.61 -10.60
C LEU A 106 -5.01 5.94 -11.55
N VAL A 107 -5.01 7.11 -12.19
CA VAL A 107 -3.91 7.57 -13.05
C VAL A 107 -2.64 7.80 -12.24
N ALA A 108 -2.75 8.44 -11.07
CA ALA A 108 -1.62 8.66 -10.18
C ALA A 108 -1.03 7.33 -9.67
N ALA A 109 -1.88 6.40 -9.22
CA ALA A 109 -1.50 5.06 -8.79
C ALA A 109 -0.86 4.26 -9.92
N ALA A 110 -1.44 4.29 -11.13
CA ALA A 110 -0.89 3.61 -12.30
C ALA A 110 0.49 4.15 -12.69
N ARG A 111 0.70 5.47 -12.61
CA ARG A 111 2.02 6.09 -12.84
C ARG A 111 3.06 5.64 -11.81
N LEU A 112 2.69 5.62 -10.53
CA LEU A 112 3.57 5.16 -9.45
C LEU A 112 3.87 3.66 -9.54
N ALA A 113 2.88 2.86 -9.93
CA ALA A 113 3.00 1.42 -10.10
C ALA A 113 3.67 1.02 -11.43
N TRP A 114 3.80 1.93 -12.40
CA TRP A 114 4.29 1.64 -13.74
C TRP A 114 5.64 0.90 -13.77
N PRO A 115 6.67 1.30 -12.99
CA PRO A 115 7.94 0.57 -12.96
C PRO A 115 7.76 -0.87 -12.47
N GLN A 116 6.90 -1.09 -11.47
CA GLN A 116 6.62 -2.41 -10.94
C GLN A 116 5.77 -3.27 -11.88
N LEU A 117 4.81 -2.65 -12.59
CA LEU A 117 4.04 -3.29 -13.66
C LEU A 117 4.95 -3.73 -14.80
N ARG A 118 5.89 -2.89 -15.25
CA ARG A 118 6.90 -3.26 -16.26
C ARG A 118 7.76 -4.43 -15.78
N PHE A 119 8.22 -4.39 -14.54
CA PHE A 119 8.99 -5.47 -13.95
C PHE A 119 8.17 -6.78 -13.88
N TRP A 120 6.90 -6.70 -13.49
CA TRP A 120 5.98 -7.83 -13.46
C TRP A 120 5.74 -8.40 -14.86
N LEU A 121 5.53 -7.55 -15.87
CA LEU A 121 5.31 -7.98 -17.25
C LEU A 121 6.49 -8.81 -17.79
N VAL A 122 7.72 -8.45 -17.40
CA VAL A 122 8.95 -9.14 -17.80
C VAL A 122 9.16 -10.42 -16.99
N THR A 123 8.96 -10.38 -15.67
CA THR A 123 9.31 -11.50 -14.77
C THR A 123 8.18 -12.50 -14.54
N ARG A 124 6.93 -12.08 -14.76
CA ARG A 124 5.68 -12.84 -14.48
C ARG A 124 5.63 -13.47 -13.09
N LEU A 125 6.34 -12.87 -12.13
CA LEU A 125 6.38 -13.36 -10.76
C LEU A 125 5.01 -13.15 -10.09
N PRO A 126 4.56 -14.09 -9.24
CA PRO A 126 3.38 -13.86 -8.45
C PRO A 126 3.61 -12.65 -7.50
N PRO A 127 2.53 -11.93 -7.13
CA PRO A 127 2.64 -10.68 -6.35
C PRO A 127 3.37 -10.86 -5.02
N LEU A 128 3.21 -12.02 -4.38
CA LEU A 128 3.94 -12.37 -3.17
C LEU A 128 5.45 -12.47 -3.41
N ALA A 129 5.87 -13.17 -4.49
CA ALA A 129 7.28 -13.33 -4.82
C ALA A 129 7.91 -11.99 -5.25
N GLN A 130 7.16 -11.14 -5.94
CA GLN A 130 7.60 -9.79 -6.31
C GLN A 130 7.79 -8.91 -5.07
N THR A 131 6.84 -8.92 -4.14
CA THR A 131 6.93 -8.20 -2.86
C THR A 131 8.14 -8.68 -2.06
N ARG A 132 8.34 -10.01 -1.97
CA ARG A 132 9.50 -10.61 -1.31
C ARG A 132 10.82 -10.17 -1.94
N LEU A 133 10.90 -10.17 -3.27
CA LEU A 133 12.11 -9.76 -3.98
C LEU A 133 12.45 -8.29 -3.73
N LEU A 134 11.43 -7.41 -3.77
CA LEU A 134 11.61 -5.99 -3.49
C LEU A 134 12.07 -5.74 -2.06
N LEU A 135 11.42 -6.38 -1.08
CA LEU A 135 11.81 -6.30 0.32
C LEU A 135 13.23 -6.83 0.55
N PHE A 136 13.57 -7.96 -0.07
CA PHE A 136 14.93 -8.50 -0.02
C PHE A 136 15.96 -7.49 -0.53
N GLN A 137 15.73 -6.88 -1.69
CA GLN A 137 16.65 -5.88 -2.26
C GLN A 137 16.75 -4.63 -1.39
N LEU A 138 15.63 -4.14 -0.85
CA LEU A 138 15.59 -2.97 0.04
C LEU A 138 16.34 -3.22 1.35
N ILE A 139 16.03 -4.34 2.03
CA ILE A 139 16.68 -4.71 3.30
C ILE A 139 18.18 -4.93 3.06
N ARG A 140 18.55 -5.58 1.95
CA ARG A 140 19.95 -5.78 1.57
C ARG A 140 20.68 -4.47 1.29
N ALA A 141 20.03 -3.53 0.59
CA ALA A 141 20.59 -2.21 0.32
C ALA A 141 20.80 -1.43 1.63
N GLN A 142 19.78 -1.40 2.50
CA GLN A 142 19.87 -0.76 3.81
C GLN A 142 20.97 -1.38 4.68
N HIS A 143 21.10 -2.70 4.66
CA HIS A 143 22.14 -3.39 5.43
C HIS A 143 23.55 -3.04 4.91
N ARG A 144 23.72 -2.86 3.59
CA ARG A 144 24.99 -2.40 3.02
C ARG A 144 25.31 -0.97 3.42
N GLU A 145 24.34 -0.07 3.33
CA GLU A 145 24.48 1.32 3.73
C GLU A 145 24.88 1.44 5.21
N LEU A 146 24.16 0.75 6.10
CA LEU A 146 24.48 0.69 7.53
C LEU A 146 25.88 0.10 7.80
N ARG A 147 26.31 -0.89 7.01
CA ARG A 147 27.68 -1.43 7.10
C ARG A 147 28.73 -0.43 6.64
N ASP A 148 28.42 0.37 5.63
CA ASP A 148 29.33 1.38 5.09
C ASP A 148 29.51 2.56 6.03
N GLU A 149 28.50 2.85 6.85
CA GLU A 149 28.54 3.86 7.92
C GLU A 149 29.34 3.42 9.16
N LEU A 150 29.64 2.12 9.30
CA LEU A 150 30.41 1.65 10.44
C LEU A 150 31.84 2.22 10.40
N PRO A 151 32.43 2.55 11.57
CA PRO A 151 33.82 2.96 11.65
C PRO A 151 34.71 1.92 10.97
N ARG A 152 35.56 2.36 10.04
CA ARG A 152 36.47 1.49 9.27
C ARG A 152 37.89 1.44 9.86
N GLU A 153 38.22 2.41 10.70
CA GLU A 153 39.57 2.59 11.23
C GLU A 153 39.56 2.69 12.75
N GLY A 154 40.66 2.26 13.37
CA GLY A 154 40.86 2.25 14.81
C GLY A 154 40.50 0.92 15.48
N PHE A 155 40.90 0.81 16.75
CA PHE A 155 40.74 -0.40 17.55
C PHE A 155 39.28 -0.83 17.69
N GLY A 156 38.38 0.11 18.04
CA GLY A 156 36.95 -0.18 18.21
C GLY A 156 36.26 -0.64 16.92
N ALA A 157 36.66 -0.09 15.77
CA ALA A 157 36.19 -0.52 14.45
C ALA A 157 36.54 -1.98 14.18
N GLN A 158 37.80 -2.36 14.42
CA GLN A 158 38.30 -3.72 14.19
C GLN A 158 37.69 -4.73 15.16
N VAL A 159 37.51 -4.37 16.43
CA VAL A 159 36.77 -5.19 17.41
C VAL A 159 35.36 -5.44 16.90
N LEU A 160 34.63 -4.38 16.52
CA LEU A 160 33.24 -4.49 16.06
C LEU A 160 33.10 -5.35 14.81
N GLN A 161 33.96 -5.14 13.81
CA GLN A 161 33.96 -5.92 12.57
C GLN A 161 34.20 -7.42 12.83
N GLU A 162 35.19 -7.76 13.66
CA GLU A 162 35.49 -9.15 14.01
C GLU A 162 34.39 -9.78 14.87
N THR A 163 33.78 -9.01 15.79
CA THR A 163 32.61 -9.45 16.55
C THR A 163 31.43 -9.79 15.63
N LEU A 164 31.11 -8.91 14.67
CA LEU A 164 30.05 -9.14 13.69
C LEU A 164 30.34 -10.37 12.81
N LEU A 165 31.56 -10.52 12.32
CA LEU A 165 31.98 -11.68 11.52
C LEU A 165 31.84 -13.00 12.28
N VAL A 166 32.23 -13.04 13.56
CA VAL A 166 32.07 -14.24 14.39
C VAL A 166 30.59 -14.55 14.63
N LEU A 167 29.78 -13.55 14.95
CA LEU A 167 28.33 -13.73 15.12
C LEU A 167 27.67 -14.27 13.84
N GLU A 168 27.99 -13.71 12.67
CA GLU A 168 27.46 -14.16 11.39
C GLU A 168 27.81 -15.62 11.10
N ARG A 169 29.06 -16.02 11.35
CA ARG A 169 29.52 -17.41 11.18
C ARG A 169 28.85 -18.36 12.16
N ARG A 170 28.81 -17.99 13.45
CA ARG A 170 28.26 -18.85 14.52
C ARG A 170 26.76 -19.05 14.38
N LEU A 171 26.04 -18.01 13.99
CA LEU A 171 24.58 -18.05 13.88
C LEU A 171 24.11 -18.47 12.48
N GLY A 172 25.01 -18.52 11.49
CA GLY A 172 24.67 -18.78 10.10
C GLY A 172 23.78 -17.69 9.47
N LEU A 173 23.75 -16.51 10.10
CA LEU A 173 22.96 -15.34 9.73
C LEU A 173 23.76 -14.45 8.79
N THR A 174 24.05 -14.94 7.59
CA THR A 174 24.63 -14.07 6.56
C THR A 174 23.64 -12.94 6.25
N PRO A 175 24.12 -11.74 5.87
CA PRO A 175 23.23 -10.60 5.59
C PRO A 175 22.18 -10.92 4.52
N ASP A 176 22.54 -11.72 3.52
CA ASP A 176 21.61 -12.19 2.49
C ASP A 176 20.58 -13.19 3.05
N ARG A 177 20.95 -14.09 3.98
CA ARG A 177 19.99 -14.98 4.65
C ARG A 177 19.04 -14.22 5.56
N ALA A 178 19.57 -13.28 6.34
CA ALA A 178 18.78 -12.43 7.23
C ALA A 178 17.79 -11.58 6.43
N ALA A 179 18.24 -10.94 5.34
CA ALA A 179 17.39 -10.17 4.45
C ALA A 179 16.30 -11.04 3.80
N TYR A 180 16.64 -12.27 3.39
CA TYR A 180 15.67 -13.20 2.82
C TYR A 180 14.63 -13.65 3.85
N ALA A 181 15.04 -14.04 5.06
CA ALA A 181 14.13 -14.46 6.13
C ALA A 181 13.17 -13.33 6.54
N LEU A 182 13.69 -12.10 6.67
CA LEU A 182 12.88 -10.91 6.93
C LEU A 182 11.89 -10.63 5.79
N ALA A 183 12.34 -10.70 4.54
CA ALA A 183 11.49 -10.48 3.38
C ALA A 183 10.38 -11.54 3.26
N ASP A 184 10.69 -12.81 3.52
CA ASP A 184 9.74 -13.92 3.47
C ASP A 184 8.65 -13.78 4.55
N HIS A 185 9.03 -13.26 5.73
CA HIS A 185 8.08 -12.99 6.81
C HIS A 185 7.21 -11.74 6.57
N LEU A 186 7.82 -10.65 6.08
CA LEU A 186 7.14 -9.37 5.90
C LEU A 186 6.27 -9.32 4.65
N ALA A 187 6.65 -10.02 3.57
CA ALA A 187 5.92 -9.99 2.31
C ALA A 187 4.43 -10.33 2.42
N PRO A 188 4.00 -11.44 3.06
CA PRO A 188 2.57 -11.75 3.17
C PRO A 188 1.81 -10.74 4.03
N ILE A 189 2.44 -10.20 5.09
CA ILE A 189 1.84 -9.20 5.98
C ILE A 189 1.59 -7.90 5.21
N LEU A 190 2.62 -7.40 4.49
CA LEU A 190 2.53 -6.19 3.70
C LEU A 190 1.52 -6.33 2.55
N LEU A 191 1.53 -7.47 1.86
CA LEU A 191 0.58 -7.73 0.79
C LEU A 191 -0.86 -7.80 1.33
N GLY A 192 -1.08 -8.47 2.47
CA GLY A 192 -2.39 -8.52 3.12
C GLY A 192 -2.89 -7.14 3.54
N HIS A 193 -2.03 -6.31 4.12
CA HIS A 193 -2.38 -4.92 4.47
C HIS A 193 -2.68 -4.09 3.23
N LEU A 194 -1.88 -4.22 2.16
CA LEU A 194 -2.09 -3.50 0.91
C LEU A 194 -3.42 -3.87 0.26
N LEU A 195 -3.73 -5.17 0.17
CA LEU A 195 -5.02 -5.66 -0.32
C LEU A 195 -6.19 -5.17 0.54
N GLY A 196 -6.05 -5.23 1.87
CA GLY A 196 -7.05 -4.71 2.79
C GLY A 196 -7.31 -3.21 2.60
N ARG A 197 -6.26 -2.41 2.36
CA ARG A 197 -6.39 -0.98 2.06
C ARG A 197 -7.05 -0.72 0.72
N ILE A 198 -6.68 -1.45 -0.33
CA ILE A 198 -7.34 -1.35 -1.64
C ILE A 198 -8.83 -1.64 -1.49
N PHE A 199 -9.18 -2.67 -0.72
CA PHE A 199 -10.57 -3.00 -0.43
C PHE A 199 -11.27 -1.86 0.32
N LEU A 200 -10.67 -1.31 1.38
CA LEU A 200 -11.24 -0.18 2.14
C LEU A 200 -11.45 1.07 1.30
N LEU A 201 -10.62 1.30 0.28
CA LEU A 201 -10.75 2.43 -0.64
C LEU A 201 -11.81 2.18 -1.72
N ALA A 202 -11.87 0.97 -2.27
CA ALA A 202 -12.82 0.60 -3.30
C ALA A 202 -14.25 0.39 -2.78
N ALA A 203 -14.40 -0.12 -1.55
CA ALA A 203 -15.71 -0.48 -0.99
C ALA A 203 -16.68 0.71 -0.84
N PRO A 204 -16.28 1.90 -0.31
CA PRO A 204 -17.17 3.06 -0.23
C PRO A 204 -17.59 3.60 -1.60
N VAL A 205 -16.68 3.59 -2.59
CA VAL A 205 -16.99 4.01 -3.97
C VAL A 205 -17.98 3.04 -4.61
N ALA A 206 -17.74 1.74 -4.48
CA ALA A 206 -18.67 0.71 -4.95
C ALA A 206 -20.03 0.82 -4.25
N GLY A 207 -20.04 1.07 -2.93
CA GLY A 207 -21.24 1.30 -2.13
C GLY A 207 -22.01 2.55 -2.58
N ALA A 208 -21.32 3.66 -2.84
CA ALA A 208 -21.94 4.88 -3.36
C ALA A 208 -22.57 4.67 -4.74
N LEU A 209 -21.87 3.95 -5.64
CA LEU A 209 -22.40 3.61 -6.97
C LEU A 209 -23.62 2.69 -6.88
N LEU A 210 -23.58 1.69 -5.99
CA LEU A 210 -24.71 0.80 -5.70
C LEU A 210 -25.90 1.58 -5.12
N TYR A 211 -25.66 2.47 -4.15
CA TYR A 211 -26.69 3.31 -3.55
C TYR A 211 -27.31 4.25 -4.59
N TYR A 212 -26.49 4.93 -5.38
CA TYR A 212 -26.96 5.80 -6.46
C TYR A 212 -27.83 5.02 -7.47
N ARG A 213 -27.42 3.80 -7.83
CA ARG A 213 -28.16 2.91 -8.72
C ARG A 213 -29.51 2.47 -8.14
N LEU A 214 -29.56 2.13 -6.85
CA LEU A 214 -30.74 1.50 -6.24
C LEU A 214 -31.72 2.51 -5.62
N ALA A 215 -31.22 3.62 -5.06
CA ALA A 215 -32.03 4.58 -4.31
C ALA A 215 -32.45 5.80 -5.14
N ILE A 216 -31.56 6.36 -5.96
CA ILE A 216 -31.81 7.65 -6.65
C ILE A 216 -32.43 7.44 -8.04
N TYR A 217 -32.05 6.37 -8.75
CA TYR A 217 -32.62 6.05 -10.06
C TYR A 217 -33.06 4.57 -10.18
N PRO A 218 -34.04 4.11 -9.40
CA PRO A 218 -34.56 2.75 -9.52
C PRO A 218 -35.12 2.46 -10.93
N GLY A 219 -35.68 3.47 -11.61
CA GLY A 219 -36.24 3.36 -12.96
C GLY A 219 -35.21 3.12 -14.08
N LEU A 220 -33.91 3.33 -13.84
CA LEU A 220 -32.84 2.99 -14.80
C LEU A 220 -32.74 1.48 -15.04
N LEU A 221 -33.19 0.65 -14.09
CA LEU A 221 -33.21 -0.81 -14.21
C LEU A 221 -34.22 -1.32 -15.24
N ALA A 222 -35.19 -0.48 -15.63
CA ALA A 222 -36.22 -0.82 -16.62
C ALA A 222 -35.77 -0.58 -18.08
N PHE A 223 -34.59 0.01 -18.31
CA PHE A 223 -34.05 0.29 -19.65
C PHE A 223 -32.97 -0.75 -20.04
N THR A 224 -33.08 -1.35 -21.24
CA THR A 224 -32.02 -2.24 -21.76
C THR A 224 -30.78 -1.46 -22.14
N GLY A 225 -29.61 -1.87 -21.63
CA GLY A 225 -28.32 -1.21 -21.88
C GLY A 225 -27.80 -0.35 -20.73
N ALA A 226 -28.51 -0.30 -19.60
CA ALA A 226 -28.04 0.30 -18.35
C ALA A 226 -26.97 -0.59 -17.68
N GLY A 227 -25.79 -0.67 -18.31
CA GLY A 227 -24.60 -1.23 -17.69
C GLY A 227 -24.10 -0.35 -16.55
N PRO A 228 -23.23 -0.86 -15.67
CA PRO A 228 -22.67 -0.09 -14.56
C PRO A 228 -21.99 1.22 -15.01
N TRP A 229 -21.37 1.21 -16.20
CA TRP A 229 -20.75 2.38 -16.80
C TRP A 229 -21.76 3.40 -17.35
N SER A 230 -22.82 2.95 -18.03
CA SER A 230 -23.89 3.84 -18.52
C SER A 230 -24.58 4.56 -17.36
N ILE A 231 -24.78 3.86 -16.24
CA ILE A 231 -25.36 4.40 -15.00
C ILE A 231 -24.40 5.38 -14.31
N ALA A 232 -23.10 5.08 -14.27
CA ALA A 232 -22.09 5.98 -13.70
C ALA A 232 -21.95 7.29 -14.50
N VAL A 233 -22.08 7.22 -15.82
CA VAL A 233 -21.97 8.39 -16.72
C VAL A 233 -23.31 9.14 -16.87
N TYR A 234 -24.42 8.53 -16.45
CA TYR A 234 -25.76 9.14 -16.53
C TYR A 234 -25.88 10.53 -15.87
N PRO A 235 -25.37 10.78 -14.65
CA PRO A 235 -25.35 12.13 -14.07
C PRO A 235 -24.55 13.14 -14.89
N PHE A 236 -23.48 12.72 -15.56
CA PHE A 236 -22.73 13.60 -16.46
C PHE A 236 -23.60 13.98 -17.67
N ALA A 237 -24.22 13.01 -18.33
CA ALA A 237 -25.15 13.28 -19.41
C ALA A 237 -26.34 14.14 -18.96
N ALA A 238 -26.83 13.95 -17.73
CA ALA A 238 -27.91 14.77 -17.19
C ALA A 238 -27.48 16.20 -16.88
N LEU A 239 -26.26 16.41 -16.41
CA LEU A 239 -25.69 17.73 -16.19
C LEU A 239 -25.43 18.46 -17.52
N VAL A 240 -24.88 17.76 -18.52
CA VAL A 240 -24.62 18.34 -19.84
C VAL A 240 -25.92 18.64 -20.57
N ASP A 241 -26.94 17.78 -20.48
CA ASP A 241 -28.27 18.09 -21.00
C ASP A 241 -28.90 19.29 -20.29
N ALA A 242 -28.75 19.40 -18.97
CA ALA A 242 -29.29 20.54 -18.23
C ALA A 242 -28.59 21.88 -18.58
N LEU A 243 -27.31 21.84 -18.99
CA LEU A 243 -26.52 23.04 -19.32
C LEU A 243 -26.53 23.41 -20.80
N ALA A 244 -26.66 22.43 -21.70
CA ALA A 244 -26.43 22.59 -23.13
C ALA A 244 -27.46 21.91 -24.04
N ASP A 245 -28.51 21.31 -23.47
CA ASP A 245 -29.66 20.69 -24.17
C ASP A 245 -29.24 19.69 -25.27
N THR A 246 -28.27 18.83 -24.96
CA THR A 246 -27.58 17.97 -25.93
C THR A 246 -28.26 16.65 -26.27
N GLY A 247 -29.29 16.24 -25.51
CA GLY A 247 -29.93 14.92 -25.63
C GLY A 247 -29.05 13.72 -25.26
N LEU A 248 -27.93 13.91 -24.55
CA LEU A 248 -26.96 12.90 -24.15
C LEU A 248 -27.57 11.81 -23.25
N ARG A 249 -28.53 12.13 -22.36
CA ARG A 249 -29.22 11.14 -21.52
C ARG A 249 -29.97 10.11 -22.37
N ALA A 250 -30.62 10.57 -23.44
CA ALA A 250 -31.37 9.72 -24.35
C ALA A 250 -30.45 8.84 -25.20
N SER A 251 -29.22 9.28 -25.47
CA SER A 251 -28.22 8.49 -26.19
C SER A 251 -27.60 7.35 -25.35
N LEU A 252 -27.54 7.53 -24.01
CA LEU A 252 -26.99 6.55 -23.08
C LEU A 252 -27.97 5.43 -22.69
N LEU A 253 -29.27 5.67 -22.82
CA LEU A 253 -30.31 4.69 -22.47
C LEU A 253 -31.14 4.37 -23.70
N ARG A 254 -31.13 3.12 -24.14
CA ARG A 254 -32.09 2.65 -25.14
C ARG A 254 -33.32 2.09 -24.41
N PRO A 255 -34.55 2.43 -24.85
CA PRO A 255 -35.74 1.79 -24.31
C PRO A 255 -35.66 0.28 -24.53
N ALA A 256 -36.00 -0.50 -23.49
CA ALA A 256 -36.19 -1.94 -23.62
C ALA A 256 -37.23 -2.22 -24.70
N PRO A 257 -37.00 -3.17 -25.63
CA PRO A 257 -38.07 -3.64 -26.47
C PRO A 257 -39.16 -4.19 -25.54
N VAL A 258 -40.35 -3.58 -25.61
CA VAL A 258 -41.54 -4.04 -24.91
C VAL A 258 -41.89 -5.42 -25.49
N PRO A 259 -42.08 -6.47 -24.67
CA PRO A 259 -42.54 -7.77 -25.16
C PRO A 259 -43.95 -7.70 -25.74
#